data_AF-A0A1S6ETE1-F1
#
_entry.id   AF-A0A1S6ETE1-F1
#
_cell.length_a   1.000
_cell.length_b   1.000
_cell.length_c   1.000
_cell.angle_alpha   90.00
_cell.angle_beta   90.00
_cell.angle_gamma   90.00
#
_symmetry.space_group_name_H-M   'P 1'
#
loop_
_entity.id
_entity.type
_entity.pdbx_description
1 polymer ?
#
loop_
_entity_poly.entity_id
_entity_poly.type
_entity_poly.pdbx_seq_one_letter_code
_entity_poly.pdbx_strand_id
1 'polypeptide(L)'
;MAKRSIGDIEKIWSNVEGIKKLSDRAVGLGPFGIGLDGLLTWIPVVGDAYTVGAGGWLMLQALRAKASPATMARMAAYLVSDTATAAVPFAGAVVDTLFPAHLMAAKALQKDIETTHWVEANEREARASGDHETHLAALRADPKKRRIVYLHD
;
A
#
# COMPACT_ATOMS: atom_id res chain seq x y z
N MET A 1 -18.30 -10.69 -15.16
CA MET A 1 -17.50 -10.09 -14.06
C MET A 1 -18.08 -8.73 -13.73
N ALA A 2 -18.23 -8.39 -12.45
CA ALA A 2 -18.66 -7.05 -12.06
C ALA A 2 -17.61 -6.02 -12.52
N LYS A 3 -18.06 -4.92 -13.15
CA LYS A 3 -17.19 -3.81 -13.53
C LYS A 3 -16.65 -3.15 -12.25
N ARG A 4 -15.34 -2.91 -12.19
CA ARG A 4 -14.71 -2.25 -11.03
C ARG A 4 -15.06 -0.76 -11.01
N SER A 5 -15.32 -0.24 -9.83
CA SER A 5 -15.69 1.17 -9.60
C SER A 5 -14.61 1.94 -8.84
N ILE A 6 -14.68 3.26 -8.86
CA ILE A 6 -13.89 4.17 -8.03
C ILE A 6 -14.13 3.85 -6.55
N GLY A 7 -15.35 3.48 -6.18
CA GLY A 7 -15.69 3.04 -4.82
C GLY A 7 -14.89 1.82 -4.36
N ASP A 8 -14.42 0.95 -5.27
CA ASP A 8 -13.53 -0.16 -4.90
C ASP A 8 -12.12 0.33 -4.58
N ILE A 9 -11.63 1.35 -5.28
CA ILE A 9 -10.33 1.99 -5.01
C ILE A 9 -10.39 2.74 -3.67
N GLU A 10 -11.49 3.44 -3.38
CA GLU A 10 -11.70 4.12 -2.09
C GLU A 10 -11.72 3.14 -0.92
N LYS A 11 -12.35 1.98 -1.09
CA LYS A 11 -12.29 0.88 -0.11
C LYS A 11 -10.86 0.40 0.10
N ILE A 12 -10.07 0.24 -0.97
CA ILE A 12 -8.66 -0.16 -0.85
C ILE A 12 -7.89 0.90 -0.07
N TRP A 13 -8.03 2.18 -0.42
CA TRP A 13 -7.36 3.27 0.28
C TRP A 13 -7.73 3.30 1.78
N SER A 14 -9.01 3.12 2.10
CA SER A 14 -9.53 3.09 3.48
C SER A 14 -9.02 1.88 4.27
N ASN A 15 -8.94 0.72 3.63
CA ASN A 15 -8.37 -0.48 4.25
C ASN A 15 -6.86 -0.29 4.55
N VAL A 16 -6.13 0.36 3.64
CA VAL A 16 -4.70 0.67 3.82
C VAL A 16 -4.49 1.75 4.90
N GLU A 17 -5.44 2.68 5.07
CA GLU A 17 -5.42 3.68 6.15
C GLU A 17 -5.41 3.04 7.54
N GLY A 18 -6.12 1.91 7.70
CA GLY A 18 -6.11 1.13 8.93
C GLY A 18 -4.71 0.68 9.31
N ILE A 19 -3.98 0.08 8.36
CA ILE A 19 -2.59 -0.35 8.58
C ILE A 19 -1.70 0.86 8.87
N LYS A 20 -1.84 1.95 8.10
CA LYS A 20 -1.07 3.18 8.32
C LYS A 20 -1.23 3.67 9.76
N LYS A 21 -2.46 3.80 10.26
CA LYS A 21 -2.74 4.29 11.63
C LYS A 21 -2.22 3.32 12.71
N LEU A 22 -2.35 2.01 12.49
CA LEU A 22 -1.85 1.01 13.42
C LEU A 22 -0.32 1.07 13.51
N SER A 23 0.36 1.09 12.37
CA SER A 23 1.82 1.19 12.30
C SER A 23 2.34 2.52 12.85
N ASP A 24 1.68 3.64 12.54
CA ASP A 24 2.06 4.97 13.03
C ASP A 24 1.97 5.05 14.57
N ARG A 25 0.90 4.48 15.16
CA ARG A 25 0.76 4.37 16.61
C ARG A 25 1.84 3.47 17.23
N ALA A 26 2.14 2.33 16.61
CA ALA A 26 3.18 1.43 17.08
C ALA A 26 4.57 2.08 17.05
N VAL A 27 4.90 2.82 15.98
CA VAL A 27 6.17 3.56 15.86
C VAL A 27 6.25 4.70 16.87
N GLY A 28 5.17 5.48 17.06
CA GLY A 28 5.15 6.60 17.99
C GLY A 28 5.23 6.21 19.48
N LEU A 29 4.87 4.97 19.81
CA LEU A 29 4.91 4.42 21.16
C LEU A 29 6.29 3.89 21.57
N GLY A 30 7.17 3.59 20.60
CA GLY A 30 8.49 3.01 20.86
C GLY A 30 8.45 1.63 21.53
N PRO A 31 9.61 1.02 21.83
CA PRO A 31 9.70 -0.33 22.41
C PRO A 31 9.11 -0.46 23.83
N PHE A 32 8.68 0.64 24.46
CA PHE A 32 8.14 0.69 25.82
C PHE A 32 6.65 1.12 25.88
N GLY A 33 6.00 1.33 24.74
CA GLY A 33 4.58 1.67 24.72
C GLY A 33 3.70 0.46 25.01
N ILE A 34 3.12 0.48 26.21
CA ILE A 34 2.15 -0.45 26.79
C ILE A 34 1.39 -1.27 25.73
N GLY A 35 1.74 -2.56 25.64
CA GLY A 35 1.09 -3.58 24.79
C GLY A 35 2.06 -4.55 24.09
N LEU A 36 3.34 -4.16 23.93
CA LEU A 36 4.37 -4.97 23.29
C LEU A 36 4.90 -6.11 24.17
N ASP A 37 4.97 -5.92 25.50
CA ASP A 37 5.46 -6.95 26.45
C ASP A 37 4.61 -8.24 26.48
N GLY A 38 3.34 -8.18 26.06
CA GLY A 38 2.45 -9.34 25.94
C GLY A 38 2.39 -9.97 24.55
N LEU A 39 2.80 -9.26 23.50
CA LEU A 39 2.78 -9.72 22.10
C LEU A 39 4.14 -10.25 21.64
N LEU A 40 5.24 -9.60 22.06
CA LEU A 40 6.62 -10.06 21.83
C LEU A 40 6.93 -11.38 22.55
N THR A 41 6.30 -11.62 23.70
CA THR A 41 6.55 -12.80 24.54
C THR A 41 5.73 -14.03 24.10
N TRP A 42 4.66 -13.86 23.33
CA TRP A 42 3.72 -14.93 22.96
C TRP A 42 3.96 -15.51 21.55
N ILE A 43 5.23 -15.72 21.17
CA ILE A 43 5.71 -16.53 20.03
C ILE A 43 6.31 -15.68 18.88
N PRO A 44 7.66 -15.66 18.73
CA PRO A 44 8.36 -15.11 17.55
C PRO A 44 7.78 -15.58 16.20
N VAL A 45 7.32 -16.84 16.13
CA VAL A 45 6.65 -17.42 14.94
C VAL A 45 5.34 -16.71 14.57
N VAL A 46 4.58 -16.17 15.54
CA VAL A 46 3.34 -15.43 15.26
C VAL A 46 3.64 -14.02 14.76
N GLY A 47 4.72 -13.40 15.26
CA GLY A 47 5.23 -12.12 14.76
C GLY A 47 5.63 -12.21 13.28
N ASP A 48 6.41 -13.22 12.92
CA ASP A 48 6.86 -13.43 11.54
C ASP A 48 5.69 -13.75 10.59
N ALA A 49 4.74 -14.59 11.03
CA ALA A 49 3.55 -14.90 10.25
C ALA A 49 2.66 -13.65 10.02
N TYR A 50 2.53 -12.78 11.02
CA TYR A 50 1.82 -11.52 10.89
C TYR A 50 2.53 -10.57 9.92
N THR A 51 3.84 -10.42 10.01
CA THR A 51 4.66 -9.58 9.15
C THR A 51 4.56 -9.99 7.68
N VAL A 52 4.79 -11.26 7.39
CA VAL A 52 4.70 -11.79 6.03
C VAL A 52 3.25 -11.71 5.53
N GLY A 53 2.27 -11.98 6.39
CA GLY A 53 0.84 -11.88 6.06
C GLY A 53 0.38 -10.45 5.76
N ALA A 54 0.76 -9.48 6.58
CA ALA A 54 0.40 -8.07 6.43
C ALA A 54 1.10 -7.43 5.22
N GLY A 55 2.40 -7.72 5.04
CA GLY A 55 3.15 -7.30 3.86
C GLY A 55 2.58 -7.90 2.57
N GLY A 56 2.29 -9.21 2.57
CA GLY A 56 1.64 -9.90 1.46
C GLY A 56 0.26 -9.32 1.15
N TRP A 57 -0.55 -9.04 2.17
CA TRP A 57 -1.85 -8.41 2.00
C TRP A 57 -1.74 -6.99 1.42
N LEU A 58 -0.79 -6.16 1.88
CA LEU A 58 -0.53 -4.84 1.29
C LEU A 58 -0.19 -4.92 -0.20
N MET A 59 0.66 -5.89 -0.58
CA MET A 59 0.99 -6.14 -1.98
C MET A 59 -0.21 -6.59 -2.81
N LEU A 60 -1.09 -7.42 -2.25
CA LEU A 60 -2.36 -7.79 -2.89
C LEU A 60 -3.29 -6.58 -3.07
N GLN A 61 -3.35 -5.66 -2.10
CA GLN A 61 -4.11 -4.42 -2.24
C GLN A 61 -3.51 -3.52 -3.33
N ALA A 62 -2.17 -3.42 -3.41
CA ALA A 62 -1.49 -2.67 -4.47
C ALA A 62 -1.80 -3.24 -5.87
N LEU A 63 -1.79 -4.56 -6.01
CA LEU A 63 -2.18 -5.25 -7.24
C LEU A 63 -3.63 -4.98 -7.61
N ARG A 64 -4.56 -5.05 -6.64
CA ARG A 64 -5.99 -4.78 -6.85
C ARG A 64 -6.24 -3.33 -7.26
N ALA A 65 -5.48 -2.40 -6.68
CA ALA A 65 -5.50 -0.99 -7.01
C ALA A 65 -4.75 -0.67 -8.31
N LYS A 66 -4.17 -1.64 -9.05
CA LYS A 66 -3.35 -1.36 -10.24
C LYS A 66 -2.25 -0.31 -9.94
N ALA A 67 -1.57 -0.46 -8.80
CA ALA A 67 -0.49 0.43 -8.40
C ALA A 67 0.62 0.48 -9.46
N SER A 68 1.33 1.61 -9.59
CA SER A 68 2.41 1.69 -10.57
C SER A 68 3.52 0.67 -10.27
N PRO A 69 4.22 0.15 -11.29
CA PRO A 69 5.36 -0.74 -11.10
C PRO A 69 6.42 -0.13 -10.16
N ALA A 70 6.65 1.18 -10.26
CA ALA A 70 7.57 1.91 -9.37
C ALA A 70 7.10 1.89 -7.91
N THR A 71 5.80 2.11 -7.66
CA THR A 71 5.24 2.01 -6.30
C THR A 71 5.30 0.58 -5.78
N MET A 72 4.97 -0.42 -6.59
CA MET A 72 5.07 -1.83 -6.20
C MET A 72 6.51 -2.21 -5.84
N ALA A 73 7.50 -1.82 -6.66
CA ALA A 73 8.91 -2.07 -6.38
C ALA A 73 9.35 -1.39 -5.07
N ARG A 74 8.91 -0.15 -4.84
CA ARG A 74 9.19 0.60 -3.62
C ARG A 74 8.58 -0.05 -2.38
N MET A 75 7.32 -0.50 -2.46
CA MET A 75 6.66 -1.24 -1.39
C MET A 75 7.39 -2.55 -1.10
N ALA A 76 7.73 -3.32 -2.14
CA ALA A 76 8.49 -4.56 -2.00
C ALA A 76 9.86 -4.31 -1.35
N ALA A 77 10.58 -3.25 -1.76
CA ALA A 77 11.84 -2.88 -1.14
C ALA A 77 11.68 -2.56 0.36
N TYR A 78 10.64 -1.83 0.76
CA TYR A 78 10.36 -1.57 2.17
C TYR A 78 10.10 -2.85 2.96
N LEU A 79 9.25 -3.73 2.43
CA LEU A 79 8.83 -4.96 3.10
C LEU A 79 9.94 -6.03 3.14
N VAL A 80 10.79 -6.11 2.12
CA VAL A 80 11.92 -7.07 2.08
C VAL A 80 13.08 -6.60 2.94
N SER A 81 13.34 -5.27 3.01
CA SER A 81 14.38 -4.73 3.89
C SER A 81 14.11 -5.05 5.36
N ASP A 82 12.83 -5.16 5.72
CA ASP A 82 12.36 -5.61 7.03
C ASP A 82 12.72 -7.09 7.28
N THR A 83 12.49 -7.96 6.30
CA THR A 83 12.76 -9.41 6.40
C THR A 83 14.26 -9.73 6.46
N ALA A 84 15.11 -8.95 5.80
CA ALA A 84 16.56 -9.12 5.85
C ALA A 84 17.14 -8.82 7.24
N THR A 85 16.49 -7.94 8.01
CA THR A 85 16.92 -7.59 9.38
C THR A 85 16.51 -8.68 10.38
N ALA A 86 15.42 -9.39 10.11
CA ALA A 86 14.93 -10.51 10.94
C ALA A 86 15.82 -11.77 10.88
N ALA A 87 16.67 -11.94 9.86
CA ALA A 87 17.54 -13.10 9.70
C ALA A 87 18.80 -13.10 10.59
N VAL A 88 19.07 -12.01 11.32
CA VAL A 88 20.24 -11.87 12.21
C VAL A 88 19.86 -12.30 13.64
N PRO A 89 20.31 -13.46 14.17
CA PRO A 89 19.75 -14.07 15.38
C PRO A 89 20.07 -13.36 16.71
N PHE A 90 20.63 -12.15 16.69
CA PHE A 90 20.99 -11.36 17.89
C PHE A 90 20.73 -9.85 17.72
N ALA A 91 20.10 -9.44 16.62
CA ALA A 91 19.60 -8.07 16.52
C ALA A 91 18.26 -8.00 17.26
N GLY A 92 18.26 -7.55 18.51
CA GLY A 92 17.05 -7.27 19.31
C GLY A 92 16.15 -6.15 18.74
N ALA A 93 16.05 -6.03 17.42
CA ALA A 93 15.44 -4.93 16.68
C ALA A 93 14.25 -5.36 15.80
N VAL A 94 13.71 -6.57 16.00
CA VAL A 94 12.58 -7.07 15.20
C VAL A 94 11.40 -6.09 15.29
N VAL A 95 11.12 -5.48 16.43
CA VAL A 95 10.00 -4.51 16.54
C VAL A 95 10.33 -3.12 15.96
N ASP A 96 11.60 -2.72 15.94
CA ASP A 96 12.02 -1.40 15.45
C ASP A 96 11.90 -1.26 13.92
N THR A 97 11.86 -2.37 13.16
CA THR A 97 11.79 -2.34 11.69
C THR A 97 10.42 -2.72 11.11
N LEU A 98 9.65 -3.57 11.81
CA LEU A 98 8.38 -4.12 11.30
C LEU A 98 7.34 -3.04 11.01
N PHE A 99 7.07 -2.19 11.98
CA PHE A 99 6.01 -1.18 11.86
C PHE A 99 6.37 -0.05 10.90
N PRO A 100 7.63 0.47 10.86
CA PRO A 100 8.03 1.44 9.86
C PRO A 100 7.92 0.94 8.41
N ALA A 101 8.29 -0.32 8.12
CA ALA A 101 8.24 -0.86 6.77
C ALA A 101 6.81 -0.90 6.20
N HIS A 102 5.87 -1.44 6.98
CA HIS A 102 4.45 -1.47 6.64
C HIS A 102 3.87 -0.06 6.49
N LEU A 103 4.24 0.85 7.39
CA LEU A 103 3.85 2.25 7.33
C LEU A 103 4.30 2.92 6.02
N MET A 104 5.57 2.72 5.64
CA MET A 104 6.13 3.29 4.42
C MET A 104 5.49 2.69 3.16
N ALA A 105 5.25 1.38 3.14
CA ALA A 105 4.55 0.71 2.05
C ALA A 105 3.10 1.19 1.91
N ALA A 106 2.36 1.30 3.01
CA ALA A 106 1.00 1.84 3.05
C ALA A 106 0.95 3.30 2.55
N LYS A 107 1.87 4.15 3.02
CA LYS A 107 2.00 5.55 2.57
C LYS A 107 2.31 5.65 1.07
N ALA A 108 3.19 4.78 0.57
CA ALA A 108 3.52 4.73 -0.86
C ALA A 108 2.30 4.36 -1.70
N LEU A 109 1.52 3.35 -1.29
CA LEU A 109 0.30 2.94 -1.97
C LEU A 109 -0.78 4.03 -1.94
N GLN A 110 -1.05 4.65 -0.78
CA GLN A 110 -2.05 5.71 -0.68
C GLN A 110 -1.70 6.90 -1.59
N LYS A 111 -0.43 7.32 -1.58
CA LYS A 111 0.05 8.39 -2.47
C LYS A 111 -0.11 8.03 -3.95
N ASP A 112 0.17 6.79 -4.31
CA ASP A 112 -0.01 6.29 -5.68
C ASP A 112 -1.48 6.33 -6.10
N ILE A 113 -2.40 5.97 -5.19
CA ILE A 113 -3.84 6.04 -5.42
C ILE A 113 -4.31 7.50 -5.58
N GLU A 114 -3.89 8.38 -4.68
CA GLU A 114 -4.27 9.79 -4.66
C GLU A 114 -3.78 10.55 -5.91
N THR A 115 -2.59 10.20 -6.39
CA THR A 115 -1.97 10.80 -7.59
C THR A 115 -2.43 10.15 -8.89
N THR A 116 -3.34 9.18 -8.83
CA THR A 116 -3.94 8.56 -10.03
C THR A 116 -5.27 9.21 -10.38
N HIS A 117 -5.48 9.43 -11.67
CA HIS A 117 -6.76 9.81 -12.27
C HIS A 117 -7.50 8.52 -12.65
N TRP A 118 -8.57 8.21 -11.92
CA TRP A 118 -9.34 6.97 -12.11
C TRP A 118 -10.48 7.20 -13.09
N VAL A 119 -10.62 6.28 -14.05
CA VAL A 119 -11.67 6.35 -15.05
C VAL A 119 -12.46 5.04 -15.07
N GLU A 120 -13.76 5.10 -14.84
CA GLU A 120 -14.71 3.98 -14.93
C GLU A 120 -15.10 3.70 -16.39
N ALA A 121 -14.09 3.48 -17.23
CA ALA A 121 -14.27 3.16 -18.65
C ALA A 121 -13.24 2.11 -19.07
N ASN A 122 -13.43 1.58 -20.28
CA ASN A 122 -12.40 0.81 -20.97
C ASN A 122 -11.51 1.78 -21.77
N GLU A 123 -10.19 1.57 -21.75
CA GLU A 123 -9.26 2.48 -22.43
C GLU A 123 -9.50 2.51 -23.95
N ARG A 124 -9.81 1.36 -24.56
CA ARG A 124 -10.02 1.26 -26.01
C ARG A 124 -11.27 2.00 -26.43
N GLU A 125 -12.34 1.87 -25.65
CA GLU A 125 -13.60 2.59 -25.88
C GLU A 125 -13.40 4.11 -25.73
N ALA A 126 -12.74 4.55 -24.66
CA ALA A 126 -12.43 5.96 -24.44
C ALA A 126 -11.53 6.56 -25.54
N ARG A 127 -10.61 5.77 -26.11
CA ARG A 127 -9.81 6.22 -27.26
C ARG A 127 -10.64 6.28 -28.54
N ALA A 128 -11.57 5.35 -28.75
CA ALA A 128 -12.43 5.33 -29.93
C ALA A 128 -13.47 6.47 -29.94
N SER A 129 -13.96 6.89 -28.77
CA SER A 129 -14.91 8.00 -28.62
C SER A 129 -14.25 9.39 -28.58
N GLY A 130 -12.93 9.45 -28.36
CA GLY A 130 -12.20 10.70 -28.11
C GLY A 130 -12.15 11.13 -26.64
N ASP A 131 -12.86 10.44 -25.75
CA ASP A 131 -12.89 10.75 -24.30
C ASP A 131 -11.51 10.61 -23.63
N HIS A 132 -10.61 9.79 -24.20
CA HIS A 132 -9.23 9.69 -23.73
C HIS A 132 -8.51 11.05 -23.75
N GLU A 133 -8.75 11.88 -24.77
CA GLU A 133 -8.13 13.22 -24.85
C GLU A 133 -8.65 14.15 -23.77
N THR A 134 -9.95 14.07 -23.47
CA THR A 134 -10.58 14.80 -22.35
C THR A 134 -9.97 14.39 -21.01
N HIS A 135 -9.77 13.09 -20.78
CA HIS A 135 -9.11 12.61 -19.57
C HIS A 135 -7.63 12.98 -19.48
N LEU A 136 -6.91 13.01 -20.61
CA LEU A 136 -5.54 13.51 -20.68
C LEU A 136 -5.47 15.01 -20.40
N ALA A 137 -6.41 15.80 -20.90
CA ALA A 137 -6.50 17.22 -20.61
C ALA A 137 -6.78 17.45 -19.12
N ALA A 138 -7.70 16.68 -18.52
CA ALA A 138 -7.97 16.73 -17.09
C ALA A 138 -6.74 16.36 -16.24
N LEU A 139 -6.00 15.31 -16.64
CA LEU A 139 -4.74 14.92 -16.00
C LEU A 139 -3.72 16.07 -16.03
N ARG A 140 -3.56 16.72 -17.18
CA ARG A 140 -2.60 17.83 -17.34
C ARG A 140 -3.02 19.08 -16.57
N ALA A 141 -4.32 19.29 -16.37
CA ALA A 141 -4.85 20.43 -15.63
C ALA A 141 -4.66 20.28 -14.11
N ASP A 142 -4.61 19.06 -13.57
CA ASP A 142 -4.37 18.81 -12.15
C ASP A 142 -2.91 18.41 -11.87
N PRO A 143 -2.06 19.31 -11.32
CA PRO A 143 -0.66 19.01 -11.05
C PRO A 143 -0.44 17.93 -9.98
N LYS A 144 -1.50 17.55 -9.23
CA LYS A 144 -1.43 16.46 -8.25
C LYS A 144 -1.55 15.09 -8.91
N LYS A 145 -2.12 15.01 -10.11
CA LYS A 145 -2.32 13.76 -10.83
C LYS A 145 -1.12 13.47 -11.73
N ARG A 146 -0.74 12.20 -11.82
CA ARG A 146 0.50 11.75 -12.47
C ARG A 146 0.26 10.70 -13.54
N ARG A 147 -0.85 9.96 -13.47
CA ARG A 147 -1.22 8.95 -14.45
C ARG A 147 -2.73 8.75 -14.53
N ILE A 148 -3.20 8.14 -15.61
CA ILE A 148 -4.59 7.71 -15.80
C ILE A 148 -4.63 6.19 -15.68
N VAL A 149 -5.67 5.67 -15.02
CA VAL A 149 -5.93 4.22 -14.98
C VAL A 149 -7.40 3.96 -15.28
N TYR A 150 -7.63 3.09 -16.26
CA TYR A 150 -8.94 2.61 -16.66
C TYR A 150 -9.32 1.35 -15.87
N LEU A 151 -10.49 1.38 -15.26
CA LEU A 151 -10.92 0.34 -14.32
C LEU A 151 -11.55 -0.88 -14.99
N HIS A 152 -11.99 -0.75 -16.25
CA HIS A 152 -12.65 -1.84 -16.99
C HIS A 152 -11.69 -2.63 -17.90
N ASP A 153 -10.39 -2.34 -17.84
CA ASP A 153 -9.33 -3.11 -18.51
C ASP A 153 -8.87 -4.32 -17.70
#